data_AF-A0A1V5Z855-F1
#
_entry.id   AF-A0A1V5Z855-F1
#
_cell.length_a   1.000
_cell.length_b   1.000
_cell.length_c   1.000
_cell.angle_alpha   90.00
_cell.angle_beta   90.00
_cell.angle_gamma   90.00
#
_symmetry.space_group_name_H-M   'P 1'
#
loop_
_entity.id
_entity.type
_entity.pdbx_description
1 polymer ?
#
loop_
_entity_poly.entity_id
_entity_poly.type
_entity_poly.pdbx_seq_one_letter_code
_entity_poly.pdbx_strand_id
1 'polypeptide(L)'
;MDETHINEFNKRATERCWDRIRRAAKSANPDCIIWLTCYDLQHPMLKDSRMLREVDWIMNEHPDTEKLAHLRAAIGPQTQIIQCICGWGDQHNAEKIITNPAFDALGLYGFARPDLETTVPPEDDSGNARNIAAMRRAFNSP
;
A
#
# COMPACT_ATOMS: atom_id res chain seq x y z
N MET A 1 -12.85 -27.78 -11.03
CA MET A 1 -11.44 -27.35 -10.99
C MET A 1 -11.08 -27.21 -9.53
N ASP A 2 -10.06 -27.91 -9.05
CA ASP A 2 -9.63 -27.79 -7.65
C ASP A 2 -8.92 -26.44 -7.40
N GLU A 3 -8.72 -26.12 -6.11
CA GLU A 3 -8.12 -24.86 -5.65
C GLU A 3 -6.71 -24.64 -6.21
N THR A 4 -5.91 -25.72 -6.34
CA THR A 4 -4.56 -25.67 -6.90
C THR A 4 -4.58 -25.21 -8.35
N HIS A 5 -5.48 -25.76 -9.16
CA HIS A 5 -5.62 -25.36 -10.56
C HIS A 5 -6.13 -23.92 -10.71
N ILE A 6 -7.04 -23.47 -9.84
CA ILE A 6 -7.49 -22.07 -9.80
C ILE A 6 -6.32 -21.13 -9.47
N ASN A 7 -5.54 -21.45 -8.44
CA ASN A 7 -4.41 -20.63 -8.01
C ASN A 7 -3.32 -20.54 -9.09
N GLU A 8 -3.02 -21.64 -9.77
CA GLU A 8 -2.05 -21.65 -10.86
C GLU A 8 -2.54 -20.84 -12.07
N PHE A 9 -3.82 -20.98 -12.43
CA PHE A 9 -4.43 -20.17 -13.49
C PHE A 9 -4.34 -18.67 -13.14
N ASN A 10 -4.76 -18.30 -11.93
CA ASN A 10 -4.76 -16.91 -11.48
C ASN A 10 -3.34 -16.33 -11.40
N LYS A 11 -2.35 -17.14 -10.97
CA LYS A 11 -0.93 -16.74 -10.97
C LYS A 11 -0.48 -16.38 -12.38
N ARG A 12 -0.70 -17.28 -13.35
CA ARG A 12 -0.33 -17.03 -14.75
C ARG A 12 -1.08 -15.84 -15.35
N ALA A 13 -2.35 -15.68 -15.01
CA ALA A 13 -3.15 -14.54 -15.49
C ALA A 13 -2.60 -13.21 -14.95
N THR A 14 -2.30 -13.15 -13.66
CA THR A 14 -1.71 -11.99 -12.98
C THR A 14 -0.35 -11.65 -13.57
N GLU A 15 0.51 -12.65 -13.77
CA GLU A 15 1.85 -12.48 -14.37
C GLU A 15 1.80 -11.93 -15.81
N ARG A 16 0.89 -12.43 -16.64
CA ARG A 16 0.69 -11.87 -18.00
C ARG A 16 0.17 -10.43 -17.97
N CYS A 17 -0.73 -10.13 -17.03
CA CYS A 17 -1.25 -8.79 -16.82
C CYS A 17 -0.12 -7.83 -16.41
N TRP A 18 0.70 -8.25 -15.45
CA TRP A 18 1.86 -7.50 -14.98
C TRP A 18 2.83 -7.18 -16.12
N ASP A 19 3.21 -8.19 -16.91
CA ASP A 19 4.10 -7.98 -18.07
C ASP A 19 3.55 -6.91 -19.02
N ARG A 20 2.23 -6.89 -19.25
CA ARG A 20 1.60 -5.91 -20.13
C ARG A 20 1.62 -4.51 -19.54
N ILE A 21 1.24 -4.36 -18.27
CA ILE A 21 1.22 -3.08 -17.54
C ILE A 21 2.63 -2.50 -17.48
N ARG A 22 3.58 -3.27 -16.95
CA ARG A 22 4.96 -2.83 -16.75
C ARG A 22 5.61 -2.45 -18.07
N ARG A 23 5.44 -3.27 -19.12
CA ARG A 23 5.98 -2.94 -20.45
C ARG A 23 5.38 -1.65 -20.97
N ALA A 24 4.06 -1.48 -20.92
CA ALA A 24 3.39 -0.28 -21.43
C ALA A 24 3.86 0.98 -20.70
N ALA A 25 3.88 0.95 -19.36
CA ALA A 25 4.30 2.07 -18.53
C ALA A 25 5.76 2.45 -18.81
N LYS A 26 6.67 1.48 -18.69
CA LYS A 26 8.12 1.73 -18.81
C LYS A 26 8.59 1.99 -20.24
N SER A 27 7.87 1.50 -21.26
CA SER A 27 8.16 1.88 -22.66
C SER A 27 7.68 3.29 -22.99
N ALA A 28 6.58 3.74 -22.37
CA ALA A 28 6.06 5.08 -22.59
C ALA A 28 6.89 6.12 -21.82
N ASN A 29 7.26 5.82 -20.58
CA ASN A 29 8.16 6.61 -19.76
C ASN A 29 8.94 5.69 -18.81
N PRO A 30 10.26 5.50 -19.01
CA PRO A 30 11.11 4.68 -18.14
C PRO A 30 11.06 5.10 -16.66
N ASP A 31 10.85 6.38 -16.38
CA ASP A 31 10.82 6.97 -15.03
C ASP A 31 9.42 6.91 -14.39
N CYS A 32 8.42 6.37 -15.09
CA CYS A 32 7.07 6.22 -14.56
C CYS A 32 7.06 5.26 -13.37
N ILE A 33 6.62 5.73 -12.21
CA ILE A 33 6.43 4.92 -11.01
C ILE A 33 5.14 4.12 -11.13
N ILE A 34 5.23 2.81 -10.95
CA ILE A 34 4.10 1.92 -10.79
C ILE A 34 3.88 1.70 -9.29
N TRP A 35 2.77 2.21 -8.77
CA TRP A 35 2.36 2.01 -7.39
C TRP A 35 1.22 0.99 -7.32
N LEU A 36 1.46 -0.11 -6.61
CA LEU A 36 0.52 -1.23 -6.49
C LEU A 36 -0.16 -1.27 -5.11
N THR A 37 -1.46 -1.52 -5.12
CA THR A 37 -2.24 -1.90 -3.95
C THR A 37 -2.73 -3.35 -4.13
N CYS A 38 -2.73 -4.15 -3.06
CA CYS A 38 -3.19 -5.53 -3.11
C CYS A 38 -3.87 -5.89 -1.79
N TYR A 39 -5.08 -6.43 -1.90
CA TYR A 39 -5.91 -6.78 -0.75
C TYR A 39 -5.24 -7.83 0.17
N ASP A 40 -4.62 -8.86 -0.41
CA ASP A 40 -3.92 -9.90 0.34
C ASP A 40 -2.54 -10.19 -0.29
N LEU A 41 -1.53 -9.57 0.30
CA LEU A 41 -0.12 -9.73 -0.09
C LEU A 41 0.47 -11.10 0.30
N GLN A 42 -0.20 -11.86 1.17
CA GLN A 42 0.23 -13.19 1.62
C GLN A 42 -0.46 -14.32 0.84
N HIS A 43 -1.36 -13.99 -0.09
CA HIS A 43 -2.08 -14.96 -0.87
C HIS A 43 -1.11 -15.91 -1.62
N PRO A 44 -1.33 -17.24 -1.61
CA PRO A 44 -0.39 -18.22 -2.19
C PRO A 44 -0.01 -17.97 -3.65
N MET A 45 -0.94 -17.39 -4.42
CA MET A 45 -0.73 -16.98 -5.82
C MET A 45 0.44 -16.00 -6.00
N LEU A 46 0.67 -15.12 -5.02
CA LEU A 46 1.67 -14.06 -5.11
C LEU A 46 3.07 -14.51 -4.71
N LYS A 47 3.20 -15.72 -4.16
CA LYS A 47 4.49 -16.29 -3.79
C LYS A 47 5.43 -16.28 -5.01
N ASP A 48 6.58 -15.65 -4.83
CA ASP A 48 7.62 -15.48 -5.84
C ASP A 48 7.16 -14.75 -7.13
N SER A 49 6.08 -13.96 -7.06
CA SER A 49 5.56 -13.22 -8.21
C SER A 49 6.53 -12.15 -8.69
N ARG A 50 6.62 -11.96 -10.00
CA ARG A 50 7.44 -10.88 -10.58
C ARG A 50 6.84 -9.51 -10.28
N MET A 51 5.50 -9.45 -10.20
CA MET A 51 4.80 -8.23 -9.83
C MET A 51 5.32 -7.64 -8.51
N LEU A 52 5.41 -8.44 -7.43
CA LEU A 52 5.91 -7.94 -6.15
C LEU A 52 7.41 -7.61 -6.18
N ARG A 53 8.19 -8.35 -6.96
CA ARG A 53 9.65 -8.15 -7.07
C ARG A 53 10.04 -6.94 -7.93
N GLU A 54 9.21 -6.55 -8.88
CA GLU A 54 9.54 -5.55 -9.90
C GLU A 54 8.76 -4.23 -9.75
N VAL A 55 7.73 -4.20 -8.89
CA VAL A 55 6.97 -2.97 -8.66
C VAL A 55 7.85 -1.90 -8.01
N ASP A 56 7.67 -0.65 -8.42
CA ASP A 56 8.42 0.46 -7.87
C ASP A 56 7.96 0.71 -6.43
N TRP A 57 6.66 0.95 -6.22
CA TRP A 57 6.08 1.22 -4.90
C TRP A 57 4.96 0.23 -4.57
N ILE A 58 4.89 -0.22 -3.32
CA ILE A 58 3.83 -1.10 -2.83
C ILE A 58 3.13 -0.53 -1.60
N MET A 59 1.80 -0.57 -1.59
CA MET A 59 1.03 -0.12 -0.44
C MET A 59 0.93 -1.24 0.61
N ASN A 60 1.32 -0.94 1.85
CA ASN A 60 0.99 -1.77 3.01
C ASN A 60 -0.20 -1.15 3.74
N GLU A 61 -1.28 -1.90 3.87
CA GLU A 61 -2.50 -1.42 4.56
C GLU A 61 -2.57 -1.86 6.03
N HIS A 62 -1.70 -2.79 6.45
CA HIS A 62 -1.79 -3.39 7.77
C HIS A 62 -0.80 -2.78 8.76
N PRO A 63 -1.20 -2.42 9.99
CA PRO A 63 -0.31 -1.88 11.02
C PRO A 63 0.59 -2.93 11.70
N ASP A 64 0.63 -4.16 11.19
CA ASP A 64 1.28 -5.30 11.83
C ASP A 64 2.73 -5.43 11.34
N THR A 65 3.67 -5.42 12.28
CA THR A 65 5.10 -5.50 12.01
C THR A 65 5.56 -6.85 11.47
N GLU A 66 4.87 -7.95 11.81
CA GLU A 66 5.17 -9.27 11.24
C GLU A 66 4.75 -9.32 9.77
N LYS A 67 3.56 -8.82 9.44
CA LYS A 67 3.11 -8.69 8.06
C LYS A 67 4.01 -7.77 7.24
N LEU A 68 4.49 -6.67 7.85
CA LEU A 68 5.48 -5.80 7.23
C LEU A 68 6.80 -6.53 6.95
N ALA A 69 7.28 -7.35 7.89
CA ALA A 69 8.49 -8.15 7.70
C ALA A 69 8.33 -9.17 6.56
N HIS A 70 7.18 -9.84 6.49
CA HIS A 70 6.85 -10.74 5.37
C HIS A 70 6.80 -10.01 4.02
N LEU A 71 6.20 -8.83 3.98
CA LEU A 71 6.18 -8.00 2.77
C LEU A 71 7.59 -7.64 2.32
N ARG A 72 8.45 -7.18 3.25
CA ARG A 72 9.86 -6.86 2.95
C ARG A 72 10.63 -8.04 2.37
N ALA A 73 10.34 -9.26 2.83
CA ALA A 73 10.98 -10.46 2.30
C ALA A 73 10.47 -10.87 0.90
N ALA A 74 9.27 -10.43 0.51
CA ALA A 74 8.64 -10.80 -0.76
C ALA A 74 8.94 -9.84 -1.92
N ILE A 75 9.28 -8.58 -1.63
CA ILE A 75 9.48 -7.51 -2.62
C ILE A 75 10.92 -7.40 -3.12
N GLY A 76 11.11 -6.63 -4.18
CA GLY A 76 12.43 -6.33 -4.72
C GLY A 76 13.24 -5.39 -3.82
N PRO A 77 14.59 -5.42 -3.89
CA PRO A 77 15.44 -4.57 -3.05
C PRO A 77 15.30 -3.07 -3.35
N GLN A 78 14.74 -2.71 -4.50
CA GLN A 78 14.51 -1.32 -4.89
C GLN A 78 13.07 -0.85 -4.61
N THR A 79 12.17 -1.77 -4.25
CA THR A 79 10.76 -1.47 -4.02
C THR A 79 10.59 -0.63 -2.75
N GLN A 80 9.88 0.49 -2.87
CA GLN A 80 9.50 1.31 -1.71
C GLN A 80 8.18 0.80 -1.14
N ILE A 81 8.08 0.74 0.19
CA ILE A 81 6.82 0.45 0.87
C ILE A 81 6.18 1.77 1.29
N ILE A 82 4.90 1.92 0.93
CA ILE A 82 4.05 3.05 1.31
C ILE A 82 3.03 2.55 2.32
N GLN A 83 3.15 2.98 3.57
CA GLN A 83 2.23 2.63 4.65
C GLN A 83 0.95 3.47 4.54
N CYS A 84 -0.18 2.82 4.33
CA CYS A 84 -1.49 3.44 4.44
C CYS A 84 -1.85 3.60 5.92
N ILE A 85 -2.07 4.83 6.38
CA ILE A 85 -2.32 5.16 7.79
C ILE A 85 -3.67 5.84 8.03
N CYS A 86 -4.46 6.14 6.99
CA CYS A 86 -5.78 6.78 7.11
C CYS A 86 -6.78 6.19 6.11
N GLY A 87 -8.01 5.92 6.56
CA GLY A 87 -9.11 5.52 5.68
C GLY A 87 -10.32 4.87 6.36
N TRP A 88 -10.11 4.17 7.49
CA TRP A 88 -11.14 3.33 8.14
C TRP A 88 -11.57 3.82 9.54
N GLY A 89 -11.52 5.13 9.78
CA GLY A 89 -11.92 5.72 11.06
C GLY A 89 -11.09 5.21 12.24
N ASP A 90 -11.76 4.75 13.31
CA ASP A 90 -11.13 4.28 14.54
C ASP A 90 -10.39 2.93 14.41
N GLN A 91 -10.59 2.21 13.32
CA GLN A 91 -9.80 1.00 13.03
C GLN A 91 -8.34 1.33 12.70
N HIS A 92 -8.06 2.57 12.28
CA HIS A 92 -6.72 3.08 12.05
C HIS A 92 -6.31 4.02 13.18
N ASN A 93 -5.03 3.97 13.54
CA ASN A 93 -4.41 4.91 14.47
C ASN A 93 -3.09 5.39 13.86
N ALA A 94 -3.16 6.52 13.15
CA ALA A 94 -2.03 7.11 12.45
C ALA A 94 -0.92 7.51 13.42
N GLU A 95 -1.26 8.06 14.58
CA GLU A 95 -0.29 8.48 15.61
C GLU A 95 0.61 7.30 16.01
N LYS A 96 0.01 6.12 16.29
CA LYS A 96 0.78 4.92 16.64
C LYS A 96 1.74 4.46 15.56
N ILE A 97 1.41 4.68 14.29
CA ILE A 97 2.30 4.32 13.17
C ILE A 97 3.40 5.35 13.00
N ILE A 98 3.04 6.63 13.02
CA ILE A 98 3.97 7.76 12.87
C ILE A 98 5.03 7.75 13.97
N THR A 99 4.68 7.39 15.20
CA THR A 99 5.62 7.36 16.33
C THR A 99 6.33 6.02 16.51
N ASN A 100 6.12 5.03 15.62
CA ASN A 100 6.72 3.72 15.75
C ASN A 100 7.96 3.59 14.86
N PRO A 101 9.16 3.38 15.45
CA PRO A 101 10.42 3.29 14.70
C PRO A 101 10.46 2.23 13.59
N ALA A 102 9.61 1.20 13.67
CA ALA A 102 9.52 0.18 12.63
C ALA A 102 9.02 0.73 11.27
N PHE A 103 8.38 1.89 11.27
CA PHE A 103 7.77 2.52 10.10
C PHE A 103 8.52 3.78 9.61
N ASP A 104 9.56 4.23 10.32
CA ASP A 104 10.30 5.48 10.01
C ASP A 104 10.86 5.53 8.59
N ALA A 105 11.27 4.37 8.06
CA ALA A 105 11.85 4.26 6.72
C ALA A 105 10.81 4.07 5.61
N LEU A 106 9.52 4.17 5.91
CA LEU A 106 8.43 3.96 4.95
C LEU A 106 7.85 5.28 4.47
N GLY A 107 7.39 5.28 3.21
CA GLY A 107 6.51 6.35 2.75
C GLY A 107 5.18 6.29 3.52
N LEU A 108 4.55 7.43 3.76
CA LEU A 108 3.24 7.49 4.40
C LEU A 108 2.18 7.93 3.38
N TYR A 109 1.03 7.27 3.41
CA TYR A 109 -0.13 7.62 2.61
C TYR A 109 -1.40 7.55 3.45
N GLY A 110 -2.37 8.41 3.14
CA GLY A 110 -3.66 8.37 3.79
C GLY A 110 -4.69 9.16 3.02
N PHE A 111 -5.95 8.76 3.14
CA PHE A 111 -7.07 9.48 2.57
C PHE A 111 -8.11 9.80 3.65
N ALA A 112 -8.85 10.87 3.39
CA ALA A 112 -9.95 11.32 4.25
C ALA A 112 -11.28 11.05 3.57
N ARG A 113 -12.32 10.83 4.37
CA ARG A 113 -13.69 10.97 3.87
C ARG A 113 -13.92 12.44 3.51
N PRO A 114 -14.43 12.77 2.33
CA PRO A 114 -14.76 14.15 2.00
C PRO A 114 -16.02 14.57 2.75
N ASP A 115 -16.05 15.82 3.19
CA ASP A 115 -17.30 16.52 3.49
C ASP A 115 -18.10 16.73 2.20
N LEU A 116 -19.42 16.54 2.25
CA LEU A 116 -20.26 16.54 1.04
C LEU A 116 -20.48 17.94 0.46
N GLU A 117 -20.33 18.99 1.24
CA GLU A 117 -20.51 20.38 0.79
C GLU A 117 -19.18 20.99 0.33
N THR A 118 -18.14 20.83 1.14
CA THR A 118 -16.85 21.50 0.96
C THR A 118 -15.81 20.65 0.23
N THR A 119 -16.02 19.33 0.14
CA THR A 119 -15.08 18.32 -0.42
C THR A 119 -13.74 18.21 0.32
N VAL A 120 -13.51 19.01 1.36
CA VAL A 120 -12.34 18.90 2.23
C VAL A 120 -12.58 17.87 3.36
N PRO A 121 -11.53 17.34 4.00
CA PRO A 121 -11.68 16.50 5.17
C PRO A 121 -12.46 17.25 6.28
N PRO A 122 -13.51 16.67 6.88
CA PRO A 122 -14.22 17.29 7.98
C PRO A 122 -13.31 17.42 9.21
N GLU A 123 -13.45 18.52 9.93
CA GLU A 123 -12.76 18.77 11.20
C GLU A 123 -13.69 18.44 12.37
N ASP A 124 -13.96 17.14 12.53
CA ASP A 124 -14.82 16.59 13.57
C ASP A 124 -14.05 15.71 14.56
N ASP A 125 -14.76 15.09 15.50
CA ASP A 125 -14.18 14.17 16.49
C ASP A 125 -14.11 12.71 15.99
N SER A 126 -14.22 12.47 14.68
CA SER A 126 -14.12 11.13 14.13
C SER A 126 -12.68 10.60 14.17
N GLY A 127 -12.54 9.27 14.16
CA GLY A 127 -11.23 8.64 13.99
C GLY A 127 -10.51 9.07 12.70
N ASN A 128 -11.27 9.36 11.63
CA ASN A 128 -10.68 9.83 10.38
C ASN A 128 -10.08 11.24 10.54
N ALA A 129 -10.81 12.19 11.14
CA ALA A 129 -10.31 13.53 11.40
C ALA A 129 -9.07 13.52 12.32
N ARG A 130 -9.08 12.70 13.38
CA ARG A 130 -7.90 12.51 14.25
C ARG A 130 -6.68 12.00 13.47
N ASN A 131 -6.87 10.99 12.63
CA ASN A 131 -5.78 10.40 11.84
C ASN A 131 -5.22 11.39 10.81
N ILE A 132 -6.09 12.16 10.14
CA ILE A 132 -5.68 13.21 9.22
C ILE A 132 -4.93 14.33 9.94
N ALA A 133 -5.37 14.74 11.13
CA ALA A 133 -4.66 15.71 11.95
C ALA A 133 -3.25 15.23 12.34
N ALA A 134 -3.08 13.94 12.66
CA ALA A 134 -1.78 13.34 12.93
C ALA A 134 -0.87 13.38 11.70
N MET A 135 -1.36 13.01 10.51
CA MET A 135 -0.58 13.15 9.28
C MET A 135 -0.21 14.60 8.98
N ARG A 136 -1.15 15.54 9.12
CA ARG A 136 -0.89 16.98 8.92
C ARG A 136 0.25 17.45 9.82
N ARG A 137 0.33 17.01 11.07
CA ARG A 137 1.47 17.29 11.95
C ARG A 137 2.75 16.67 11.41
N ALA A 138 2.74 15.38 11.08
CA ALA A 138 3.93 14.68 10.60
C ALA A 138 4.57 15.31 9.35
N PHE A 139 3.75 15.76 8.39
CA PHE A 139 4.25 16.37 7.14
C PHE A 139 4.62 17.85 7.25
N ASN A 140 4.14 18.57 8.28
CA ASN A 140 4.42 20.00 8.47
C ASN A 140 5.39 20.27 9.64
N SER A 141 5.80 19.25 10.37
CA SER A 141 6.90 19.37 11.33
C SER A 141 8.22 19.59 10.56
N PRO A 142 9.00 20.62 10.89
CA PRO A 142 10.27 20.93 10.24
C PRO A 142 11.36 19.87 10.47
#